data_AF-A0AAD9MZG1-F1
#
_entry.id   AF-A0AAD9MZG1-F1
#
_cell.length_a   1.000
_cell.length_b   1.000
_cell.length_c   1.000
_cell.angle_alpha   90.00
_cell.angle_beta   90.00
_cell.angle_gamma   90.00
#
_symmetry.space_group_name_H-M   'P 1'
#
loop_
_entity.id
_entity.type
_entity.pdbx_description
1 polymer ?
#
loop_
_entity_poly.entity_id
_entity_poly.type
_entity_poly.pdbx_seq_one_letter_code
_entity_poly.pdbx_strand_id
1 'polypeptide(L)' 'MRRLESVQGSLIKRSLGLSKLSHNTALFEALNIEKIEDIVNRNVLSLYNRIFKVESPARRLMQHLLTY' A
#
# COMPACT_ATOMS: atom_id res chain seq x y z
N MET A 1 -5.73 -0.05 -6.15
CA MET A 1 -5.43 0.95 -5.09
C MET A 1 -6.52 1.97 -4.82
N ARG A 2 -7.04 2.71 -5.83
CA ARG A 2 -7.95 3.87 -5.65
C ARG A 2 -9.09 3.73 -4.64
N ARG A 3 -9.77 2.57 -4.58
CA ARG A 3 -10.87 2.34 -3.63
C ARG A 3 -10.36 2.32 -2.17
N LEU A 4 -9.20 1.72 -1.94
CA LEU A 4 -8.58 1.59 -0.62
C LEU A 4 -8.11 2.94 -0.11
N GLU A 5 -7.51 3.77 -0.98
CA GLU A 5 -7.14 5.15 -0.66
C GLU A 5 -8.35 6.05 -0.41
N SER A 6 -9.44 5.86 -1.17
CA SER A 6 -10.69 6.58 -0.93
C SER A 6 -11.30 6.24 0.44
N VAL A 7 -11.23 4.97 0.85
CA VAL A 7 -11.66 4.53 2.19
C VAL A 7 -10.75 5.13 3.27
N GLN A 8 -9.43 5.07 3.10
CA GLN A 8 -8.46 5.70 4.02
C GLN A 8 -8.78 7.18 4.22
N GLY A 9 -8.91 7.93 3.11
CA GLY A 9 -9.23 9.35 3.16
C GLY A 9 -10.59 9.64 3.81
N SER A 10 -11.60 8.82 3.51
CA SER A 10 -12.93 8.97 4.12
C SER A 10 -12.92 8.72 5.63
N LEU A 11 -12.16 7.73 6.11
CA LEU A 11 -12.01 7.44 7.53
C LEU A 11 -11.29 8.57 8.26
N ILE A 12 -10.21 9.09 7.69
CA ILE A 12 -9.44 10.19 8.28
C ILE A 12 -10.29 11.46 8.32
N LYS A 13 -10.95 11.81 7.21
CA LYS A 13 -11.87 12.96 7.16
C LYS A 13 -12.98 12.86 8.20
N ARG A 14 -13.62 11.68 8.32
CA ARG A 14 -14.66 11.45 9.31
C ARG A 14 -14.14 11.60 10.74
N SER A 15 -12.91 11.15 11.00
CA SER A 15 -12.26 11.27 12.31
C SER A 15 -11.92 12.72 12.67
N LEU A 16 -11.68 13.57 11.67
CA LEU A 16 -11.33 14.98 11.84
C LEU A 16 -12.52 15.95 11.64
N GLY A 17 -13.72 15.45 11.39
CA GLY A 17 -14.89 16.27 11.08
C GLY A 17 -14.80 17.02 9.74
N LEU A 18 -13.94 16.58 8.82
CA LEU A 18 -13.75 17.22 7.52
C LEU A 18 -14.78 16.77 6.49
N SER A 19 -15.13 17.67 5.58
CA SER A 19 -16.08 17.38 4.50
C SER A 19 -15.50 16.37 3.49
N LYS A 20 -16.40 15.65 2.81
CA LYS A 20 -16.04 14.69 1.74
C LYS A 20 -15.25 15.34 0.60
N LEU A 21 -15.44 16.65 0.38
CA LEU A 21 -14.85 17.44 -0.70
C LEU A 21 -13.39 17.83 -0.47
N SER A 22 -12.87 17.72 0.76
CA SER A 22 -11.44 17.96 1.01
C SER A 22 -10.58 17.01 0.17
N HIS A 23 -9.50 17.47 -0.46
CA HIS A 23 -8.65 16.58 -1.26
C HIS A 23 -7.82 15.67 -0.35
N ASN A 24 -7.93 14.34 -0.55
CA ASN A 24 -7.18 13.36 0.25
C ASN A 24 -5.67 13.59 0.19
N THR A 25 -5.14 13.97 -0.97
CA THR A 25 -3.69 14.18 -1.17
C THR A 25 -3.15 15.30 -0.27
N ALA A 26 -3.79 16.47 -0.29
CA ALA A 26 -3.40 17.60 0.56
C ALA A 26 -3.54 17.27 2.05
N LEU A 27 -4.59 16.50 2.41
CA LEU A 27 -4.79 16.03 3.78
C LEU A 27 -3.67 15.09 4.24
N PHE A 28 -3.26 14.16 3.38
CA PHE A 28 -2.20 13.20 3.70
C PHE A 28 -0.85 13.89 3.83
N GLU A 29 -0.53 14.82 2.94
CA GLU A 29 0.70 15.62 3.02
C GLU A 29 0.74 16.48 4.29
N ALA A 30 -0.36 17.17 4.61
CA ALA A 30 -0.45 18.02 5.79
C ALA A 30 -0.32 17.25 7.11
N LEU A 31 -0.84 16.02 7.16
CA LEU A 31 -0.80 15.16 8.35
C LEU A 31 0.39 14.18 8.35
N ASN A 32 1.25 14.24 7.34
CA ASN A 32 2.34 13.29 7.12
C ASN A 32 1.86 11.82 7.18
N ILE A 33 0.70 11.55 6.58
CA ILE A 33 0.10 10.21 6.51
C ILE A 33 0.55 9.54 5.21
N GLU A 34 1.17 8.39 5.34
CA GLU A 34 1.55 7.55 4.20
C GLU A 34 0.30 6.96 3.52
N LYS A 35 0.29 6.91 2.18
CA LYS A 35 -0.79 6.26 1.44
C LYS A 35 -0.72 4.76 1.65
N ILE A 36 -1.89 4.10 1.74
CA ILE A 36 -1.92 2.64 1.83
C ILE A 36 -1.24 1.98 0.63
N GLU A 37 -1.31 2.59 -0.56
CA GLU A 37 -0.60 2.12 -1.76
C GLU A 37 0.91 1.95 -1.49
N ASP A 38 1.55 2.96 -0.93
CA ASP A 38 2.99 2.96 -0.66
C ASP A 38 3.36 1.90 0.39
N ILE A 39 2.54 1.76 1.44
CA ILE A 39 2.70 0.72 2.46
C ILE A 39 2.62 -0.68 1.85
N VAL A 40 1.60 -0.93 1.02
CA VAL A 40 1.41 -2.23 0.37
C VAL A 40 2.57 -2.52 -0.56
N ASN A 41 2.99 -1.55 -1.39
CA ASN A 41 4.11 -1.71 -2.31
C ASN A 41 5.41 -2.05 -1.57
N ARG A 42 5.74 -1.32 -0.50
CA ARG A 42 6.91 -1.60 0.34
C ARG A 42 6.86 -3.00 0.96
N ASN A 43 5.71 -3.40 1.48
CA ASN A 43 5.53 -4.71 2.10
C ASN A 43 5.65 -5.85 1.09
N VAL A 44 5.09 -5.66 -0.10
CA VAL A 44 5.20 -6.60 -1.21
C VAL A 44 6.67 -6.74 -1.63
N LEU A 45 7.38 -5.64 -1.88
CA LEU A 45 8.80 -5.67 -2.22
C LEU A 45 9.65 -6.35 -1.13
N SER A 46 9.38 -6.05 0.14
CA SER A 46 10.04 -6.69 1.28
C SER A 46 9.74 -8.20 1.34
N LEU A 47 8.51 -8.61 1.05
CA LEU A 47 8.15 -10.03 0.95
C LEU A 47 8.89 -10.72 -0.19
N TYR A 48 8.88 -10.15 -1.40
CA TYR A 48 9.61 -10.69 -2.54
C TYR A 48 11.12 -10.84 -2.23
N ASN A 49 11.73 -9.81 -1.66
CA ASN A 49 13.13 -9.85 -1.24
C ASN A 49 13.43 -11.02 -0.27
N ARG A 50 12.54 -11.26 0.71
CA ARG A 50 12.68 -12.38 1.65
C ARG A 50 12.50 -13.73 0.96
N ILE A 51 11.51 -13.85 0.07
CA ILE A 51 11.26 -15.08 -0.70
C ILE A 51 12.49 -15.44 -1.55
N PHE A 52 13.09 -14.47 -2.23
CA PHE A 52 14.25 -14.74 -3.09
C PHE A 52 15.55 -15.05 -2.33
N LYS A 53 15.68 -14.57 -1.09
CA LYS A 53 16.86 -14.83 -0.25
C LYS A 53 16.93 -16.25 0.32
N VAL A 54 15.80 -16.94 0.47
CA VAL A 54 15.75 -18.27 1.11
C VAL A 54 15.39 -19.32 0.06
N GLU A 55 16.14 -20.43 0.05
CA GLU A 55 15.72 -21.58 -0.74
C GLU A 55 14.42 -22.16 -0.18
N SER A 56 13.33 -21.93 -0.90
CA SER A 56 11.99 -22.34 -0.51
C SER A 56 11.15 -22.72 -1.74
N PRO A 57 10.10 -23.53 -1.58
CA PRO A 57 9.12 -23.77 -2.65
C PRO A 57 8.51 -22.46 -3.18
N ALA A 58 8.30 -21.47 -2.31
CA ALA A 58 7.82 -20.13 -2.69
C ALA A 58 8.80 -19.42 -3.65
N ARG A 59 10.12 -19.54 -3.43
CA ARG A 59 11.13 -19.01 -4.36
C ARG A 59 10.99 -19.65 -5.74
N ARG A 60 10.90 -20.98 -5.80
CA ARG A 60 10.79 -21.73 -7.06
C ARG A 60 9.52 -21.36 -7.82
N LEU A 61 8.39 -21.28 -7.10
CA LEU A 61 7.12 -20.82 -7.68
C LEU A 61 7.25 -19.40 -8.24
N MET A 62 7.84 -18.48 -7.48
CA MET A 62 7.96 -17.10 -7.91
C MET A 62 8.91 -16.92 -9.10
N GLN A 63 10.01 -17.70 -9.15
CA GLN A 63 10.89 -17.77 -10.31
C GLN A 63 10.15 -18.26 -11.56
N HIS A 64 9.33 -19.30 -11.41
CA HIS A 64 8.50 -19.80 -12.49
C HIS A 64 7.52 -18.74 -13.00
N LEU A 65 6.82 -18.03 -12.11
CA LEU A 65 5.87 -16.98 -12.46
C LEU A 65 6.50 -15.74 -13.12
N LEU A 66 7.79 -15.46 -12.88
CA LEU A 66 8.50 -14.33 -13.51
C LEU A 66 9.15 -14.67 -14.85
N THR A 67 9.32 -15.95 -15.16
CA THR A 67 9.98 -16.42 -16.38
C THR A 67 8.99 -16.71 -17.52
N TYR A 68 7.70 -16.73 -17.21
CA TYR A 68 6.58 -16.96 -18.13
C TYR A 68 5.80 -15.67 -18.36
#